data_AF-A0A914EWY0-F1
#
_entry.id   AF-A0A914EWY0-F1
#
_cell.length_a   1.000
_cell.length_b   1.000
_cell.length_c   1.000
_cell.angle_alpha   90.00
_cell.angle_beta   90.00
_cell.angle_gamma   90.00
#
_symmetry.space_group_name_H-M   'P 1'
#
loop_
_entity.id
_entity.type
_entity.pdbx_description
1 polymer ?
#
loop_
_entity_poly.entity_id
_entity_poly.type
_entity_poly.pdbx_seq_one_letter_code
_entity_poly.pdbx_strand_id
1 'polypeptide(L)'
;MILVKFLKVLGTFDETTNEWRFEKEYNNKWHFTFNGTGYNLQGHKLKVVVYLEEPFVMKKNEGIGYDGFCIDLLIEMSKFLNFTFEIVEVEDGTYGIEERKI
;
A
#
# COMPACT_ATOMS: atom_id res chain seq x y z
N MET A 1 -3.22 31.65 24.40
CA MET A 1 -2.06 30.72 24.40
C MET A 1 -2.37 29.63 23.39
N ILE A 2 -1.84 29.74 22.18
CA ILE A 2 -2.19 28.87 21.04
C ILE A 2 -1.39 27.58 21.17
N LEU A 3 -2.10 26.46 21.26
CA LEU A 3 -1.53 25.12 21.30
C LEU A 3 -1.06 24.78 19.88
N VAL A 4 0.20 25.09 19.56
CA VAL A 4 0.81 24.62 18.30
C VAL A 4 1.04 23.12 18.48
N LYS A 5 0.15 22.32 17.88
CA LYS A 5 0.27 20.86 17.83
C LYS A 5 1.63 20.51 17.23
N PHE A 6 2.44 19.79 18.01
CA PHE A 6 3.69 19.20 17.59
C PHE A 6 3.46 18.35 16.33
N LEU A 7 4.05 18.75 15.21
CA LEU A 7 4.22 17.85 14.07
C LEU A 7 5.20 16.77 14.54
N LYS A 8 4.75 15.53 14.73
CA LYS A 8 5.65 14.43 15.07
C LYS A 8 6.46 14.10 13.83
N VAL A 9 7.77 14.33 13.89
CA VAL A 9 8.70 14.02 12.79
C VAL A 9 8.80 12.49 12.71
N LEU A 10 8.52 11.92 11.55
CA LEU A 10 8.48 10.46 11.34
C LEU A 10 9.87 9.87 11.06
N GLY A 11 10.82 10.71 10.67
CA GLY A 11 12.16 10.33 10.25
C GLY A 11 12.92 11.49 9.63
N THR A 12 14.13 11.22 9.16
CA THR A 12 15.00 12.18 8.48
C THR A 12 15.43 11.61 7.14
N PHE A 13 15.43 12.44 6.10
CA PHE A 13 15.97 12.06 4.79
C PHE A 13 17.50 12.14 4.83
N ASP A 14 18.19 11.06 4.45
CA ASP A 14 19.64 11.02 4.36
C ASP A 14 20.08 11.30 2.93
N GLU A 15 20.65 12.49 2.71
CA GLU A 15 21.12 12.95 1.40
C GLU A 15 22.33 12.14 0.89
N THR A 16 23.06 11.45 1.77
CA THR A 16 24.25 10.68 1.36
C THR A 16 23.89 9.34 0.76
N THR A 17 22.83 8.70 1.27
CA THR A 17 22.33 7.41 0.76
C THR A 17 21.10 7.57 -0.14
N ASN A 18 20.50 8.76 -0.21
CA ASN A 18 19.21 9.03 -0.85
C ASN A 18 18.06 8.17 -0.28
N GLU A 19 18.11 7.89 1.03
CA GLU A 19 17.12 7.04 1.70
C GLU A 19 16.41 7.78 2.84
N TRP A 20 15.13 7.49 3.02
CA TRP A 20 14.39 7.92 4.20
C TRP A 20 14.73 7.03 5.40
N ARG A 21 15.24 7.64 6.48
CA ARG A 21 15.50 6.95 7.76
C ARG A 21 14.38 7.25 8.74
N PHE A 22 13.52 6.26 8.99
CA PHE A 22 12.46 6.36 10.00
C PHE A 22 13.04 6.32 11.41
N GLU A 23 12.37 6.99 12.36
CA GLU A 23 12.69 6.77 13.78
C GLU A 23 12.39 5.31 14.15
N LYS A 24 13.10 4.78 15.15
CA LYS A 24 13.05 3.37 15.54
C LYS A 24 11.62 2.89 15.86
N GLU A 25 10.75 3.76 16.36
CA GLU A 25 9.34 3.46 16.66
C GLU A 25 8.51 3.20 15.40
N TYR A 26 8.93 3.79 14.27
CA TYR A 26 8.25 3.76 12.96
C TYR A 26 8.95 2.88 11.92
N ASN A 27 10.06 2.25 12.28
CA ASN A 27 10.69 1.28 11.39
C ASN A 27 9.69 0.18 11.02
N ASN A 28 9.56 -0.08 9.71
CA ASN A 28 8.67 -1.11 9.18
C ASN A 28 8.94 -2.45 9.87
N LYS A 29 8.00 -2.89 10.71
CA LYS A 29 8.00 -4.24 11.31
C LYS A 29 7.62 -5.32 10.30
N TRP A 30 7.14 -4.92 9.13
CA TRP A 30 6.85 -5.79 8.01
C TRP A 30 8.17 -6.22 7.36
N HIS A 31 8.66 -7.40 7.78
CA HIS A 31 9.81 -8.03 7.16
C HIS A 31 9.35 -8.84 5.94
N PHE A 32 9.48 -8.27 4.75
CA PHE A 32 9.28 -9.01 3.51
C PHE A 32 10.57 -9.73 3.16
N THR A 33 10.59 -11.05 3.23
CA THR A 33 11.73 -11.85 2.74
C THR A 33 11.68 -11.86 1.21
N PHE A 34 12.23 -10.81 0.60
CA PHE A 34 12.39 -10.78 -0.84
C PHE A 34 13.63 -11.61 -1.20
N ASN A 35 13.43 -12.88 -1.57
CA ASN A 35 14.51 -13.80 -1.95
C ASN A 35 15.09 -13.52 -3.36
N GLY A 36 14.66 -12.44 -4.03
CA GLY A 36 15.15 -12.05 -5.36
C GLY A 36 16.13 -10.88 -5.30
N THR A 37 17.16 -10.87 -6.13
CA THR A 37 18.15 -9.79 -6.21
C THR A 37 17.68 -8.56 -7.01
N GLY A 38 16.37 -8.26 -7.06
CA GLY A 38 15.92 -7.14 -7.89
C GLY A 38 14.50 -6.69 -7.64
N TYR A 39 14.30 -5.38 -7.76
CA TYR A 39 13.02 -4.64 -7.72
C TYR A 39 12.00 -5.06 -8.79
N ASN A 40 12.11 -6.27 -9.36
CA ASN A 40 11.31 -6.75 -10.47
C ASN A 40 10.10 -7.54 -9.95
N LEU A 41 8.90 -7.09 -10.33
CA LEU A 41 7.63 -7.74 -10.00
C LEU A 41 7.21 -8.79 -11.04
N GLN A 42 7.98 -8.94 -12.12
CA GLN A 42 7.66 -9.82 -13.22
C GLN A 42 7.43 -11.26 -12.75
N GLY A 43 6.33 -11.86 -13.19
CA GLY A 43 5.97 -13.24 -12.90
C GLY A 43 5.52 -13.51 -11.46
N HIS A 44 5.46 -12.49 -10.59
CA HIS A 44 4.93 -12.63 -9.24
C HIS A 44 3.40 -12.50 -9.24
N LYS A 45 2.75 -13.20 -8.30
CA LYS A 45 1.32 -13.03 -8.01
C LYS A 45 1.15 -12.23 -6.73
N LEU A 46 0.60 -11.03 -6.84
CA LEU A 46 0.39 -10.11 -5.71
C LEU A 46 -1.03 -10.23 -5.18
N LYS A 47 -1.17 -10.20 -3.84
CA LYS A 47 -2.46 -10.10 -3.18
C LYS A 47 -2.74 -8.63 -2.90
N VAL A 48 -3.77 -8.07 -3.54
CA VAL A 48 -4.13 -6.65 -3.43
C VAL A 48 -5.39 -6.53 -2.60
N VAL A 49 -5.25 -5.93 -1.42
CA VAL A 49 -6.39 -5.67 -0.53
C VAL A 49 -7.05 -4.35 -0.94
N VAL A 50 -8.36 -4.37 -1.16
CA VAL A 50 -9.14 -3.21 -1.59
C VAL A 50 -10.23 -2.86 -0.60
N TYR A 51 -10.54 -1.57 -0.54
CA TYR A 51 -11.70 -1.02 0.14
C TYR A 51 -12.72 -0.58 -0.92
N LEU A 52 -14.00 -0.93 -0.75
CA LEU A 52 -15.05 -0.54 -1.70
C LEU A 52 -15.46 0.91 -1.45
N GLU A 53 -15.13 1.79 -2.39
CA GLU A 53 -15.50 3.20 -2.33
C GLU A 53 -15.68 3.75 -3.74
N GLU A 54 -16.87 4.28 -4.03
CA GLU A 54 -17.14 4.97 -5.29
C GLU A 54 -16.40 6.32 -5.32
N PRO A 55 -15.72 6.69 -6.43
CA PRO A 55 -15.62 6.02 -7.73
C PRO A 55 -14.32 5.21 -7.93
N PHE A 56 -13.62 4.87 -6.85
CA PHE A 56 -12.28 4.29 -6.87
C PHE A 56 -12.30 2.78 -7.06
N VAL A 57 -13.16 2.07 -6.31
CA VAL A 57 -13.33 0.61 -6.38
C VAL A 57 -14.80 0.27 -6.18
N MET A 58 -15.38 -0.41 -7.17
CA MET A 58 -16.79 -0.79 -7.25
C MET A 58 -16.91 -2.25 -7.64
N LYS A 59 -17.98 -2.92 -7.20
CA LYS A 59 -18.30 -4.28 -7.66
C LYS A 59 -18.89 -4.26 -9.06
N LYS A 60 -18.50 -5.23 -9.88
CA LYS A 60 -19.03 -5.44 -11.22
C LYS A 60 -19.27 -6.93 -11.45
N ASN A 61 -20.32 -7.27 -12.21
CA ASN A 61 -20.67 -8.66 -12.48
C ASN A 61 -19.89 -9.28 -13.64
N GLU A 62 -18.95 -8.54 -14.23
CA GLU A 62 -18.23 -8.89 -15.44
C GLU A 62 -16.71 -8.71 -15.27
N GLY A 63 -15.93 -9.35 -16.12
CA GLY A 63 -14.47 -9.23 -16.11
C GLY A 63 -13.86 -9.77 -14.80
N ILE A 64 -13.03 -8.95 -14.15
CA ILE A 64 -12.34 -9.31 -12.90
C ILE A 64 -13.20 -9.11 -11.64
N GLY A 65 -14.48 -8.76 -11.79
CA GLY A 65 -15.41 -8.58 -10.67
C GLY A 65 -15.41 -7.18 -10.03
N TYR A 66 -14.50 -6.30 -10.47
CA TYR A 66 -14.34 -4.95 -9.91
C TYR A 66 -14.10 -3.93 -11.02
N ASP A 67 -14.48 -2.69 -10.76
CA ASP A 67 -14.35 -1.53 -11.66
C ASP A 67 -14.00 -0.26 -10.85
N GLY A 68 -13.54 0.79 -11.52
CA GLY A 68 -13.22 2.08 -10.91
C GLY A 68 -11.76 2.51 -11.10
N PHE A 69 -11.48 3.75 -10.72
CA PHE A 69 -10.20 4.40 -11.01
C PHE A 69 -8.97 3.61 -10.51
N CYS A 70 -9.04 3.04 -9.30
CA CYS A 70 -7.93 2.27 -8.74
C CYS A 70 -7.77 0.91 -9.43
N ILE A 71 -8.85 0.36 -9.96
CA ILE A 71 -8.83 -0.91 -10.69
C ILE A 71 -8.19 -0.72 -12.07
N ASP A 72 -8.56 0.34 -12.79
CA ASP A 72 -7.94 0.68 -14.08
C ASP A 72 -6.42 0.88 -13.94
N LEU A 73 -6.01 1.64 -12.92
CA LEU A 73 -4.59 1.85 -12.62
C LEU A 73 -3.87 0.53 -12.31
N LEU A 74 -4.47 -0.33 -11.50
CA LEU A 74 -3.89 -1.63 -11.14
C LEU A 74 -3.70 -2.52 -12.37
N ILE A 75 -4.68 -2.55 -13.28
CA ILE A 75 -4.61 -3.29 -14.54
C ILE A 75 -3.45 -2.75 -15.39
N GLU A 76 -3.33 -1.44 -15.57
CA GLU A 76 -2.24 -0.85 -16.36
C GLU A 76 -0.87 -1.10 -15.73
N MET A 77 -0.75 -0.99 -14.40
CA MET A 77 0.47 -1.33 -13.68
C MET A 77 0.85 -2.81 -13.86
N SER A 78 -0.13 -3.71 -13.83
CA SER A 78 0.11 -5.15 -14.01
C SER A 78 0.70 -5.47 -15.39
N LYS A 79 0.25 -4.76 -16.43
CA LYS A 79 0.79 -4.88 -17.80
C LYS A 79 2.21 -4.31 -17.88
N PHE A 80 2.43 -3.12 -17.31
CA PHE A 80 3.71 -2.43 -17.38
C PHE A 80 4.82 -3.16 -16.60
N LEU A 81 4.49 -3.66 -15.42
CA LEU A 81 5.43 -4.34 -14.51
C LEU A 81 5.39 -5.87 -14.63
N ASN A 82 4.53 -6.40 -15.51
CA ASN A 82 4.37 -7.81 -15.85
C ASN A 82 4.13 -8.75 -14.65
N PHE A 83 3.34 -8.29 -13.68
CA PHE A 83 2.87 -9.10 -12.55
C PHE A 83 1.42 -9.54 -12.73
N THR A 84 1.01 -10.54 -11.96
CA THR A 84 -0.40 -10.95 -11.85
C THR A 84 -0.91 -10.63 -10.46
N PHE A 85 -2.22 -10.48 -10.28
CA PHE A 85 -2.78 -10.14 -8.96
C PHE A 85 -4.09 -10.86 -8.67
N GLU A 86 -4.43 -10.93 -7.39
CA GLU A 86 -5.76 -11.29 -6.89
C GLU A 86 -6.27 -10.18 -5.96
N ILE A 87 -7.54 -9.81 -6.13
CA ILE A 87 -8.19 -8.77 -5.31
C ILE A 87 -8.85 -9.44 -4.11
N VAL A 88 -8.66 -8.86 -2.93
CA VAL A 88 -9.35 -9.25 -1.69
C VAL A 88 -9.95 -8.02 -1.03
N GLU A 89 -11.22 -8.08 -0.68
CA GLU A 89 -11.88 -7.01 0.08
C GLU A 89 -11.38 -7.00 1.52
N VAL A 90 -11.18 -5.82 2.09
CA VAL A 90 -10.89 -5.67 3.52
C VAL A 90 -12.07 -6.18 4.35
N GLU A 91 -11.80 -6.96 5.40
CA GLU A 91 -12.84 -7.59 6.23
C GLU A 91 -13.50 -6.60 7.20
N ASP A 92 -12.73 -5.64 7.72
CA ASP A 92 -13.19 -4.71 8.76
C ASP A 92 -13.94 -3.49 8.19
N GLY A 93 -13.86 -3.26 6.88
CA GLY A 93 -14.45 -2.08 6.25
C GLY A 93 -13.91 -0.78 6.83
N THR A 94 -12.63 -0.75 7.24
CA THR A 94 -11.96 0.47 7.74
C THR A 94 -10.63 0.71 7.05
N TYR A 95 -10.23 1.97 7.03
CA TYR A 95 -8.85 2.34 6.72
C TYR A 95 -7.99 2.14 7.97
N GLY A 96 -6.83 1.49 7.83
CA GLY A 96 -5.97 1.01 8.91
C GLY A 96 -5.98 1.87 10.18
N ILE A 97 -6.49 1.31 11.27
CA ILE A 97 -6.58 1.95 12.58
C ILE A 97 -5.38 1.51 13.41
N GLU A 98 -4.64 2.47 13.97
CA GLU A 98 -3.64 2.16 14.99
C GLU A 98 -4.35 1.79 16.29
N GLU A 99 -4.39 0.50 16.62
CA GLU A 99 -4.74 0.08 17.98
C GLU A 99 -3.64 0.57 18.92
N ARG A 100 -3.90 1.71 19.58
CA ARG A 100 -3.05 2.17 20.68
C ARG A 100 -3.17 1.13 21.80
N LYS A 101 -2.14 0.30 21.96
CA LYS A 101 -2.00 -0.56 23.14
C LYS A 101 -1.91 0.35 24.37
N ILE A 102 -2.93 0.28 25.22
CA ILE A 102 -2.98 0.91 26.54
C ILE A 102 -2.00 0.18 27.47
#